data_AF-A0A0Q8LR04-F1
#
_entry.id   AF-A0A0Q8LR04-F1
#
_cell.length_a   1.000
_cell.length_b   1.000
_cell.length_c   1.000
_cell.angle_alpha   90.00
_cell.angle_beta   90.00
_cell.angle_gamma   90.00
#
_symmetry.space_group_name_H-M   'P 1'
#
loop_
_entity.id
_entity.type
_entity.pdbx_description
1 polymer ?
#
loop_
_entity_poly.entity_id
_entity_poly.type
_entity_poly.pdbx_seq_one_letter_code
_entity_poly.pdbx_strand_id
1 'polypeptide(L)'
;MVIFLNGGGVCWDAATCALTGDHGESDFYDWSIQGTEPENRSGMFDITRGDNPFSEYSFIYVSSCTGDAHLGNVTQDYSSSLTVEHRGYVNGTAALAYLAENYPDATEVIVVGKTAGSVAAPIYGGLVADLLPDATVTVFGAQSGAWPDDQRFNADILEGQWGAYSAMPDWAVAGLGVREWGVPRFWSQAARHDPRLVLARFDFAFDPQAASEVTRWIGAEDSDLLEIIDDNEATIEASGATLHSYTAPGADHQIFEPNKFYDLEVNGVRLVDWLDTLVTADPPADVHCDQCGP
;
A
#
# COMPACT_ATOMS: atom_id res chain seq x y z
N MET A 1 5.06 8.20 -14.96
CA MET A 1 5.34 6.78 -14.66
C MET A 1 4.50 6.31 -13.48
N VAL A 2 3.98 5.08 -13.49
CA VAL A 2 3.33 4.45 -12.33
C VAL A 2 4.22 3.34 -11.79
N ILE A 3 4.53 3.37 -10.50
CA ILE A 3 5.10 2.23 -9.77
C ILE A 3 3.95 1.60 -8.99
N PHE A 4 3.55 0.38 -9.37
CA PHE A 4 2.47 -0.33 -8.72
C PHE A 4 3.03 -1.39 -7.78
N LEU A 5 2.96 -1.15 -6.48
CA LEU A 5 3.25 -2.13 -5.44
C LEU A 5 2.01 -2.99 -5.25
N ASN A 6 2.04 -4.19 -5.85
CA ASN A 6 0.91 -5.09 -5.76
C ASN A 6 0.67 -5.52 -4.31
N GLY A 7 -0.60 -5.75 -4.03
CA GLY A 7 -1.03 -6.32 -2.78
C GLY A 7 -0.96 -7.85 -2.78
N GLY A 8 -1.61 -8.37 -1.76
CA GLY A 8 -1.57 -9.76 -1.33
C GLY A 8 -1.69 -9.73 0.18
N GLY A 9 -1.91 -10.88 0.79
CA GLY A 9 -1.80 -10.96 2.24
C GLY A 9 -0.34 -11.05 2.69
N VAL A 10 -0.14 -11.32 3.97
CA VAL A 10 1.15 -11.28 4.66
C VAL A 10 1.33 -12.48 5.59
N CYS A 11 2.57 -12.81 5.96
CA CYS A 11 2.86 -13.96 6.81
C CYS A 11 4.05 -13.72 7.74
N TRP A 12 4.07 -14.39 8.89
CA TRP A 12 5.09 -14.16 9.94
C TRP A 12 5.29 -15.34 10.90
N ASP A 13 4.66 -16.48 10.64
CA ASP A 13 4.85 -17.70 11.42
C ASP A 13 4.67 -18.94 10.54
N ALA A 14 4.95 -20.12 11.09
CA ALA A 14 4.85 -21.37 10.34
C ALA A 14 3.44 -21.69 9.84
N ALA A 15 2.39 -21.10 10.43
CA ALA A 15 1.00 -21.36 10.04
C ALA A 15 0.57 -20.43 8.91
N THR A 16 0.86 -19.14 9.04
CA THR A 16 0.57 -18.10 8.04
C THR A 16 1.47 -18.23 6.82
N CYS A 17 2.72 -18.66 7.00
CA CYS A 17 3.66 -18.85 5.89
C CYS A 17 3.60 -20.27 5.27
N ALA A 18 2.61 -21.08 5.64
CA ALA A 18 2.54 -22.48 5.24
C ALA A 18 2.18 -22.64 3.76
N LEU A 19 2.86 -23.55 3.05
CA LEU A 19 2.59 -23.80 1.64
C LEU A 19 1.47 -24.84 1.43
N THR A 20 0.22 -24.49 1.76
CA THR A 20 -0.86 -25.48 1.97
C THR A 20 -1.94 -25.56 0.89
N GLY A 21 -2.06 -24.58 0.01
CA GLY A 21 -3.13 -24.45 -0.98
C GLY A 21 -2.73 -24.82 -2.40
N ASP A 22 -3.57 -24.44 -3.36
CA ASP A 22 -3.29 -24.64 -4.78
C ASP A 22 -2.02 -23.87 -5.17
N HIS A 23 -1.17 -24.50 -5.98
CA HIS A 23 0.19 -24.02 -6.24
C HIS A 23 1.01 -23.76 -4.96
N GLY A 24 0.64 -24.33 -3.81
CA GLY A 24 1.29 -24.11 -2.52
C GLY A 24 0.94 -22.79 -1.84
N GLU A 25 -0.01 -22.00 -2.32
CA GLU A 25 -0.38 -20.71 -1.71
C GLU A 25 -1.07 -20.90 -0.36
N SER A 26 -0.97 -19.95 0.57
CA SER A 26 -1.71 -20.02 1.83
C SER A 26 -2.98 -19.15 1.76
N ASP A 27 -3.90 -19.34 2.70
CA ASP A 27 -5.03 -18.41 2.88
C ASP A 27 -4.58 -17.00 3.30
N PHE A 28 -3.30 -16.82 3.68
CA PHE A 28 -2.76 -15.59 4.25
C PHE A 28 -1.85 -14.82 3.32
N TYR A 29 -1.19 -15.45 2.36
CA TYR A 29 -0.33 -14.77 1.40
C TYR A 29 -0.05 -15.66 0.19
N ASP A 30 0.19 -14.98 -0.94
CA ASP A 30 0.60 -15.58 -2.20
C ASP A 30 2.13 -15.53 -2.30
N TRP A 31 2.76 -16.67 -2.57
CA TRP A 31 4.21 -16.76 -2.83
C TRP A 31 4.51 -16.90 -4.32
N SER A 32 3.50 -17.22 -5.12
CA SER A 32 3.58 -17.27 -6.56
C SER A 32 3.29 -15.89 -7.13
N ILE A 33 3.76 -15.63 -8.35
CA ILE A 33 3.34 -14.45 -9.12
C ILE A 33 2.49 -14.85 -10.33
N GLN A 34 2.25 -16.15 -10.49
CA GLN A 34 1.50 -16.69 -11.61
C GLN A 34 0.07 -16.17 -11.60
N GLY A 35 -0.41 -15.62 -12.72
CA GLY A 35 -1.77 -15.09 -12.79
C GLY A 35 -1.90 -13.67 -12.23
N THR A 36 -0.83 -13.07 -11.71
CA THR A 36 -0.83 -11.66 -11.22
C THR A 36 -0.53 -10.66 -12.34
N GLU A 37 -0.41 -11.11 -13.59
CA GLU A 37 0.05 -10.28 -14.70
C GLU A 37 -0.96 -9.17 -15.02
N PRO A 38 -0.53 -7.89 -15.03
CA PRO A 38 -1.44 -6.75 -15.18
C PRO A 38 -2.08 -6.65 -16.57
N GLU A 39 -1.43 -7.17 -17.62
CA GLU A 39 -1.95 -7.12 -19.00
C GLU A 39 -3.24 -7.94 -19.21
N ASN A 40 -3.55 -8.84 -18.28
CA ASN A 40 -4.76 -9.66 -18.31
C ASN A 40 -5.88 -9.10 -17.42
N ARG A 41 -5.72 -7.89 -16.87
CA ARG A 41 -6.64 -7.26 -15.92
C ARG A 41 -7.44 -6.12 -16.56
N SER A 42 -8.55 -5.77 -15.91
CA SER A 42 -9.40 -4.62 -16.28
C SER A 42 -9.11 -3.45 -15.33
N GLY A 43 -10.09 -2.58 -15.08
CA GLY A 43 -9.95 -1.49 -14.13
C GLY A 43 -8.81 -0.55 -14.54
N MET A 44 -7.98 -0.14 -13.59
CA MET A 44 -6.81 0.73 -13.76
C MET A 44 -5.83 0.22 -14.83
N PHE A 45 -5.76 -1.09 -15.09
CA PHE A 45 -4.85 -1.67 -16.08
C PHE A 45 -5.40 -1.68 -17.51
N ASP A 46 -6.69 -1.39 -17.71
CA ASP A 46 -7.26 -1.19 -19.05
C ASP A 46 -6.89 0.20 -19.58
N ILE A 47 -5.68 0.32 -20.14
CA ILE A 47 -5.16 1.55 -20.73
C ILE A 47 -5.84 1.94 -22.06
N THR A 48 -6.77 1.13 -22.55
CA THR A 48 -7.52 1.45 -23.79
C THR A 48 -8.73 2.37 -23.55
N ARG A 49 -9.08 2.58 -22.27
CA ARG A 49 -10.20 3.43 -21.87
C ARG A 49 -9.80 4.90 -21.82
N GLY A 50 -10.60 5.74 -22.46
CA GLY A 50 -10.38 7.19 -22.47
C GLY A 50 -10.70 7.90 -21.16
N ASP A 51 -11.33 7.22 -20.19
CA ASP A 51 -11.59 7.72 -18.83
C ASP A 51 -10.67 7.07 -17.78
N ASN A 52 -9.60 6.41 -18.19
CA ASN A 52 -8.56 5.90 -17.27
C ASN A 52 -7.54 7.03 -17.00
N PRO A 53 -7.39 7.50 -15.74
CA PRO A 53 -6.45 8.57 -15.41
C PRO A 53 -4.98 8.17 -15.64
N PHE A 54 -4.71 6.87 -15.82
CA PHE A 54 -3.36 6.34 -16.01
C PHE A 54 -3.07 5.85 -17.43
N SER A 55 -3.97 6.09 -18.42
CA SER A 55 -3.85 5.52 -19.77
C SER A 55 -2.54 5.87 -20.49
N GLU A 56 -1.99 7.06 -20.22
CA GLU A 56 -0.76 7.57 -20.84
C GLU A 56 0.51 7.24 -20.04
N TYR A 57 0.38 6.59 -18.88
CA TYR A 57 1.51 6.28 -18.02
C TYR A 57 2.15 4.94 -18.43
N SER A 58 3.48 4.89 -18.38
CA SER A 58 4.20 3.61 -18.30
C SER A 58 4.06 3.01 -16.90
N PHE A 59 4.12 1.69 -16.79
CA PHE A 59 3.97 0.95 -15.53
C PHE A 59 5.22 0.15 -15.20
N ILE A 60 5.67 0.24 -13.96
CA ILE A 60 6.54 -0.73 -13.30
C ILE A 60 5.68 -1.45 -12.26
N TYR A 61 5.36 -2.71 -12.52
CA TYR A 61 4.53 -3.54 -11.63
C TYR A 61 5.42 -4.40 -10.74
N VAL A 62 5.31 -4.24 -9.43
CA VAL A 62 6.07 -4.99 -8.42
C VAL A 62 5.13 -5.98 -7.74
N SER A 63 5.19 -7.25 -8.15
CA SER A 63 4.39 -8.32 -7.54
C SER A 63 4.80 -8.56 -6.07
N SER A 64 3.84 -8.92 -5.23
CA SER A 64 4.10 -9.39 -3.87
C SER A 64 4.26 -10.92 -3.88
N CYS A 65 5.36 -11.43 -3.33
CA CYS A 65 5.58 -12.87 -3.16
C CYS A 65 6.40 -13.22 -1.90
N THR A 66 6.65 -12.22 -1.06
CA THR A 66 7.57 -12.29 0.08
C THR A 66 6.87 -12.17 1.43
N GLY A 67 5.54 -12.03 1.44
CA GLY A 67 4.70 -12.06 2.66
C GLY A 67 4.98 -10.92 3.66
N ASP A 68 5.65 -9.85 3.25
CA ASP A 68 6.24 -8.83 4.12
C ASP A 68 5.87 -7.39 3.72
N ALA A 69 4.75 -7.23 3.00
CA ALA A 69 4.20 -5.94 2.59
C ALA A 69 5.20 -5.03 1.84
N HIS A 70 6.17 -5.60 1.10
CA HIS A 70 7.26 -4.86 0.42
C HIS A 70 8.27 -4.20 1.37
N LEU A 71 8.33 -4.59 2.64
CA LEU A 71 9.17 -3.94 3.64
C LEU A 71 10.36 -4.78 4.09
N GLY A 72 10.31 -6.10 3.94
CA GLY A 72 11.26 -7.00 4.57
C GLY A 72 12.62 -7.11 3.89
N ASN A 73 13.63 -7.49 4.68
CA ASN A 73 14.97 -7.87 4.20
C ASN A 73 15.65 -8.90 5.12
N VAL A 74 15.04 -10.07 5.28
CA VAL A 74 15.54 -11.14 6.15
C VAL A 74 15.15 -12.52 5.61
N THR A 75 15.96 -13.53 5.93
CA THR A 75 15.61 -14.94 5.76
C THR A 75 15.10 -15.48 7.09
N GLN A 76 13.89 -16.03 7.13
CA GLN A 76 13.32 -16.65 8.33
C GLN A 76 13.15 -18.15 8.15
N ASP A 77 13.62 -18.91 9.13
CA ASP A 77 13.39 -20.36 9.24
C ASP A 77 12.22 -20.62 10.21
N TYR A 78 11.01 -20.74 9.69
CA TYR A 78 9.81 -21.02 10.49
C TYR A 78 9.70 -22.48 10.93
N SER A 79 10.37 -23.38 10.21
CA SER A 79 10.57 -24.78 10.62
C SER A 79 11.77 -25.39 9.90
N SER A 80 12.12 -26.64 10.22
CA SER A 80 13.19 -27.36 9.50
C SER A 80 12.93 -27.57 8.01
N SER A 81 11.71 -27.32 7.53
CA SER A 81 11.31 -27.49 6.12
C SER A 81 10.62 -26.24 5.54
N LEU A 82 10.60 -25.12 6.26
CA LEU A 82 9.96 -23.89 5.82
C LEU A 82 10.90 -22.72 6.09
N THR A 83 11.50 -22.22 5.02
CA THR A 83 12.30 -21.01 4.99
C THR A 83 11.60 -20.02 4.08
N VAL A 84 11.43 -18.78 4.55
CA VAL A 84 10.83 -17.69 3.77
C VAL A 84 11.84 -16.56 3.62
N GLU A 85 11.96 -16.08 2.38
CA GLU A 85 12.76 -14.92 2.03
C GLU A 85 11.86 -13.68 2.06
N HIS A 86 11.80 -13.02 3.22
CA HIS A 86 11.17 -11.70 3.34
C HIS A 86 12.10 -10.67 2.68
N ARG A 87 11.93 -10.47 1.37
CA ARG A 87 12.79 -9.64 0.51
C ARG A 87 12.01 -8.54 -0.21
N GLY A 88 10.85 -8.16 0.31
CA GLY A 88 9.99 -7.14 -0.27
C GLY A 88 10.72 -5.82 -0.56
N TYR A 89 11.49 -5.33 0.42
CA TYR A 89 12.25 -4.08 0.26
C TYR A 89 13.34 -4.21 -0.80
N VAL A 90 14.04 -5.34 -0.85
CA VAL A 90 15.07 -5.63 -1.86
C VAL A 90 14.45 -5.68 -3.26
N ASN A 91 13.30 -6.35 -3.41
CA ASN A 91 12.60 -6.47 -4.69
C ASN A 91 12.11 -5.09 -5.18
N GLY A 92 11.47 -4.32 -4.31
CA GLY A 92 10.97 -3.00 -4.71
C GLY A 92 12.11 -2.00 -4.96
N THR A 93 13.20 -2.01 -4.19
CA THR A 93 14.34 -1.11 -4.47
C THR A 93 15.09 -1.50 -5.75
N ALA A 94 15.06 -2.77 -6.17
CA ALA A 94 15.50 -3.15 -7.50
C ALA A 94 14.61 -2.55 -8.61
N ALA A 95 13.29 -2.46 -8.38
CA ALA A 95 12.38 -1.77 -9.28
C ALA A 95 12.64 -0.24 -9.34
N LEU A 96 13.00 0.38 -8.21
CA LEU A 96 13.42 1.78 -8.18
C LEU A 96 14.76 2.00 -8.90
N ALA A 97 15.70 1.07 -8.80
CA ALA A 97 16.94 1.12 -9.59
C ALA A 97 16.65 1.04 -11.10
N TYR A 98 15.73 0.16 -11.51
CA TYR A 98 15.25 0.09 -12.89
C TYR A 98 14.61 1.40 -13.35
N LEU A 99 13.78 2.03 -12.50
CA LEU A 99 13.20 3.34 -12.77
C LEU A 99 14.29 4.38 -13.05
N ALA A 100 15.27 4.51 -12.17
CA ALA A 100 16.33 5.51 -12.29
C ALA A 100 17.23 5.28 -13.53
N GLU A 101 17.45 4.02 -13.93
CA GLU A 101 18.24 3.69 -15.10
C GLU A 101 17.49 3.95 -16.43
N ASN A 102 16.19 3.63 -16.48
CA ASN A 102 15.43 3.60 -17.74
C ASN A 102 14.55 4.83 -17.95
N TYR A 103 14.17 5.52 -16.88
CA TYR A 103 13.36 6.74 -16.92
C TYR A 103 13.94 7.84 -16.01
N PRO A 104 15.24 8.20 -16.16
CA PRO A 104 15.89 9.20 -15.31
C PRO A 104 15.26 10.60 -15.43
N ASP A 105 14.57 10.87 -16.54
CA ASP A 105 13.95 12.16 -16.84
C ASP A 105 12.43 12.16 -16.55
N ALA A 106 11.91 11.16 -15.82
CA ALA A 106 10.50 11.14 -15.44
C ALA A 106 10.16 12.34 -14.55
N THR A 107 9.27 13.21 -15.03
CA THR A 107 8.83 14.42 -14.31
C THR A 107 7.61 14.18 -13.43
N GLU A 108 6.90 13.06 -13.64
CA GLU A 108 5.77 12.63 -12.84
C GLU A 108 5.91 11.13 -12.53
N VAL A 109 5.85 10.81 -11.24
CA VAL A 109 5.86 9.43 -10.75
C VAL A 109 4.72 9.24 -9.76
N ILE A 110 3.91 8.22 -10.00
CA ILE A 110 2.80 7.85 -9.13
C ILE A 110 3.14 6.51 -8.50
N VAL A 111 3.33 6.49 -7.19
CA VAL A 111 3.52 5.27 -6.41
C VAL A 111 2.17 4.80 -5.92
N VAL A 112 1.65 3.74 -6.54
CA VAL A 112 0.38 3.13 -6.17
C VAL A 112 0.64 1.88 -5.34
N GLY A 113 0.02 1.79 -4.17
CA GLY A 113 0.07 0.59 -3.34
C GLY A 113 -1.31 -0.02 -3.18
N LYS A 114 -1.44 -1.32 -3.45
CA LYS A 114 -2.67 -2.08 -3.22
C LYS A 114 -2.54 -2.92 -1.96
N THR A 115 -3.51 -2.87 -1.05
CA THR A 115 -3.58 -3.68 0.18
C THR A 115 -2.26 -3.69 0.96
N ALA A 116 -1.55 -4.82 1.09
CA ALA A 116 -0.24 -4.85 1.72
C ALA A 116 0.79 -3.91 1.05
N GLY A 117 0.72 -3.71 -0.27
CA GLY A 117 1.55 -2.73 -0.99
C GLY A 117 1.23 -1.28 -0.61
N SER A 118 0.01 -0.98 -0.16
CA SER A 118 -0.38 0.34 0.35
C SER A 118 0.37 0.70 1.64
N VAL A 119 0.72 -0.30 2.47
CA VAL A 119 1.50 -0.11 3.70
C VAL A 119 2.88 0.49 3.39
N ALA A 120 3.54 0.02 2.32
CA ALA A 120 4.87 0.48 1.94
C ALA A 120 4.88 1.71 1.02
N ALA A 121 3.77 1.98 0.32
CA ALA A 121 3.66 3.08 -0.65
C ALA A 121 4.29 4.42 -0.21
N PRO A 122 4.05 4.95 1.01
CA PRO A 122 4.69 6.21 1.45
C PRO A 122 6.22 6.12 1.55
N ILE A 123 6.77 4.97 1.95
CA ILE A 123 8.23 4.77 2.01
C ILE A 123 8.82 4.82 0.59
N TYR A 124 8.18 4.13 -0.36
CA TYR A 124 8.59 4.14 -1.76
C TYR A 124 8.43 5.53 -2.40
N GLY A 125 7.40 6.30 -2.02
CA GLY A 125 7.25 7.70 -2.43
C GLY A 125 8.44 8.56 -2.03
N GLY A 126 8.89 8.48 -0.78
CA GLY A 126 10.08 9.21 -0.32
C GLY A 126 11.36 8.76 -1.02
N LEU A 127 11.52 7.45 -1.27
CA LEU A 127 12.68 6.93 -2.02
C LEU A 127 12.68 7.38 -3.48
N VAL A 128 11.52 7.47 -4.13
CA VAL A 128 11.39 8.03 -5.49
C VAL A 128 11.76 9.52 -5.47
N ALA A 129 11.31 10.28 -4.49
CA ALA A 129 11.67 11.69 -4.36
C ALA A 129 13.18 11.91 -4.15
N ASP A 130 13.86 11.01 -3.44
CA ASP A 130 15.32 11.02 -3.31
C ASP A 130 16.02 10.72 -4.65
N LEU A 131 15.49 9.77 -5.42
CA LEU A 131 16.07 9.33 -6.70
C LEU A 131 15.83 10.33 -7.83
N LEU A 132 14.65 10.93 -7.88
CA LEU A 132 14.18 11.84 -8.93
C LEU A 132 13.70 13.16 -8.29
N PRO A 133 14.62 14.01 -7.79
CA PRO A 133 14.27 15.18 -6.97
C PRO A 133 13.48 16.27 -7.71
N ASP A 134 13.51 16.25 -9.04
CA ASP A 134 12.78 17.18 -9.92
C ASP A 134 11.38 16.65 -10.32
N ALA A 135 11.06 15.40 -9.99
CA ALA A 135 9.76 14.82 -10.29
C ALA A 135 8.69 15.26 -9.29
N THR A 136 7.47 15.46 -9.77
CA THR A 136 6.28 15.43 -8.92
C THR A 136 5.99 13.99 -8.55
N VAL A 137 5.87 13.70 -7.26
CA VAL A 137 5.61 12.36 -6.75
C VAL A 137 4.28 12.31 -6.02
N THR A 138 3.36 11.51 -6.55
CA THR A 138 2.07 11.22 -5.93
C THR A 138 2.11 9.81 -5.34
N VAL A 139 1.69 9.64 -4.10
CA VAL A 139 1.55 8.36 -3.43
C VAL A 139 0.06 8.08 -3.25
N PHE A 140 -0.42 6.97 -3.80
CA PHE A 140 -1.81 6.54 -3.65
C PHE A 140 -1.86 5.13 -3.06
N GLY A 141 -2.21 5.05 -1.77
CA GLY A 141 -2.35 3.79 -1.05
C GLY A 141 -3.81 3.39 -0.91
N ALA A 142 -4.19 2.20 -1.36
CA ALA A 142 -5.56 1.74 -1.27
C ALA A 142 -5.69 0.49 -0.40
N GLN A 143 -6.76 0.45 0.40
CA GLN A 143 -7.28 -0.75 1.08
C GLN A 143 -6.37 -1.26 2.20
N SER A 144 -5.85 -0.33 2.99
CA SER A 144 -5.03 -0.61 4.18
C SER A 144 -5.31 0.38 5.31
N GLY A 145 -6.43 1.10 5.27
CA GLY A 145 -6.77 2.18 6.22
C GLY A 145 -7.16 1.69 7.57
N ALA A 146 -7.80 0.53 7.60
CA ALA A 146 -8.12 -0.17 8.83
C ALA A 146 -6.93 -0.92 9.43
N TRP A 147 -5.70 -0.76 8.93
CA TRP A 147 -4.53 -1.42 9.52
C TRP A 147 -4.21 -0.80 10.89
N PRO A 148 -4.32 -1.56 12.00
CA PRO A 148 -4.18 -1.01 13.33
C PRO A 148 -2.71 -0.70 13.67
N ASP A 149 -2.48 0.40 14.39
CA ASP A 149 -1.17 0.73 14.97
C ASP A 149 -0.97 -0.02 16.31
N ASP A 150 -0.71 -1.33 16.24
CA ASP A 150 -0.45 -2.18 17.42
C ASP A 150 1.07 -2.30 17.68
N GLN A 151 1.49 -1.91 18.89
CA GLN A 151 2.90 -1.91 19.29
C GLN A 151 3.58 -3.29 19.28
N ARG A 152 2.82 -4.38 19.38
CA ARG A 152 3.35 -5.74 19.25
C ARG A 152 3.54 -6.08 17.79
N PHE A 153 2.58 -5.73 16.93
CA PHE A 153 2.74 -5.93 15.49
C PHE A 153 3.98 -5.19 14.98
N ASN A 154 4.13 -3.93 15.40
CA ASN A 154 5.26 -3.06 15.06
C ASN A 154 6.61 -3.66 15.45
N ALA A 155 6.74 -4.25 16.64
CA ALA A 155 8.03 -4.78 17.08
C ALA A 155 8.26 -6.24 16.71
N ASP A 156 7.25 -7.08 16.89
CA ASP A 156 7.41 -8.51 16.84
C ASP A 156 7.28 -9.01 15.39
N ILE A 157 6.52 -8.33 14.53
CA ILE A 157 6.29 -8.72 13.14
C ILE A 157 7.11 -7.85 12.17
N LEU A 158 6.83 -6.55 12.10
CA LEU A 158 7.47 -5.65 11.13
C LEU A 158 9.00 -5.67 11.27
N GLU A 159 9.53 -5.49 12.49
CA GLU A 159 10.96 -5.66 12.71
C GLU A 159 11.35 -7.11 12.98
N GLY A 160 10.67 -7.76 13.94
CA GLY A 160 11.09 -9.08 14.44
C GLY A 160 11.08 -10.19 13.40
N GLN A 161 10.05 -10.24 12.54
CA GLN A 161 9.92 -11.27 11.51
C GLN A 161 10.39 -10.80 10.14
N TRP A 162 10.12 -9.54 9.76
CA TRP A 162 10.44 -9.05 8.42
C TRP A 162 11.75 -8.26 8.34
N GLY A 163 12.30 -7.79 9.47
CA GLY A 163 13.50 -6.95 9.48
C GLY A 163 13.29 -5.61 8.75
N ALA A 164 12.06 -5.09 8.78
CA ALA A 164 11.66 -3.95 7.96
C ALA A 164 12.44 -2.67 8.28
N TYR A 165 12.54 -2.29 9.56
CA TYR A 165 13.14 -1.01 9.94
C TYR A 165 14.65 -1.03 9.75
N SER A 166 15.25 -2.19 9.95
CA SER A 166 16.67 -2.43 9.62
C SER A 166 16.98 -2.29 8.12
N ALA A 167 15.98 -2.40 7.24
CA ALA A 167 16.15 -2.28 5.78
C ALA A 167 15.84 -0.87 5.25
N MET A 168 14.90 -0.17 5.90
CA MET A 168 14.41 1.15 5.51
C MET A 168 15.47 2.25 5.60
N PRO A 169 15.31 3.37 4.87
CA PRO A 169 16.22 4.51 4.98
C PRO A 169 16.11 5.18 6.36
N ASP A 170 17.19 5.81 6.82
CA ASP A 170 17.25 6.44 8.15
C ASP A 170 16.10 7.43 8.40
N TRP A 171 15.72 8.23 7.39
CA TRP A 171 14.62 9.20 7.53
C TRP A 171 13.29 8.53 7.86
N ALA A 172 13.07 7.32 7.35
CA ALA A 172 11.84 6.55 7.55
C ALA A 172 11.78 5.93 8.94
N VAL A 173 12.87 5.90 9.71
CA VAL A 173 12.93 5.28 11.05
C VAL A 173 13.55 6.17 12.13
N ALA A 174 13.90 7.40 11.78
CA ALA A 174 14.57 8.31 12.69
C ALA A 174 13.68 8.73 13.88
N GLY A 175 14.27 8.64 15.07
CA GLY A 175 13.75 9.28 16.28
C GLY A 175 12.69 8.50 17.05
N LEU A 176 12.40 7.25 16.67
CA LEU A 176 11.36 6.43 17.30
C LEU A 176 11.86 5.03 17.63
N GLY A 177 11.32 4.46 18.70
CA GLY A 177 11.58 3.08 19.10
C GLY A 177 10.81 2.11 18.22
N VAL A 178 11.30 0.86 18.14
CA VAL A 178 10.73 -0.22 17.33
C VAL A 178 9.21 -0.43 17.53
N ARG A 179 8.68 -0.18 18.73
CA ARG A 179 7.25 -0.33 19.06
C ARG A 179 6.40 0.84 18.60
N GLU A 180 7.00 2.01 18.44
CA GLU A 180 6.32 3.25 18.07
C GLU A 180 6.12 3.35 16.55
N TRP A 181 6.68 2.38 15.81
CA TRP A 181 6.71 2.33 14.35
C TRP A 181 5.63 1.46 13.74
N GLY A 182 4.54 2.09 13.33
CA GLY A 182 3.43 1.43 12.63
C GLY A 182 3.03 2.13 11.34
N VAL A 183 2.04 1.53 10.66
CA VAL A 183 1.60 1.93 9.32
C VAL A 183 1.26 3.42 9.19
N PRO A 184 0.48 4.05 10.09
CA PRO A 184 0.17 5.48 9.97
C PRO A 184 1.43 6.37 10.02
N ARG A 185 2.48 5.90 10.67
CA ARG A 185 3.70 6.68 10.81
C ARG A 185 4.57 6.68 9.56
N PHE A 186 4.49 5.67 8.71
CA PHE A 186 5.18 5.67 7.42
C PHE A 186 4.72 6.85 6.56
N TRP A 187 3.41 7.11 6.54
CA TRP A 187 2.83 8.29 5.88
C TRP A 187 3.32 9.60 6.50
N SER A 188 3.30 9.70 7.83
CA SER A 188 3.77 10.89 8.54
C SER A 188 5.25 11.19 8.27
N GLN A 189 6.10 10.17 8.15
CA GLN A 189 7.52 10.40 7.84
C GLN A 189 7.78 10.73 6.38
N ALA A 190 7.06 10.11 5.46
CA ALA A 190 7.18 10.48 4.05
C ALA A 190 6.86 11.96 3.87
N ALA A 191 5.78 12.45 4.49
CA ALA A 191 5.41 13.87 4.48
C ALA A 191 6.47 14.79 5.11
N ARG A 192 7.14 14.34 6.18
CA ARG A 192 8.21 15.12 6.82
C ARG A 192 9.51 15.12 6.03
N HIS A 193 9.82 14.01 5.38
CA HIS A 193 11.00 13.82 4.56
C HIS A 193 10.93 14.70 3.30
N ASP A 194 9.81 14.62 2.58
CA ASP A 194 9.55 15.51 1.45
C ASP A 194 8.10 16.07 1.49
N PRO A 195 7.93 17.31 1.95
CA PRO A 195 6.64 17.98 2.00
C PRO A 195 5.99 18.24 0.63
N ARG A 196 6.69 17.96 -0.48
CA ARG A 196 6.16 18.07 -1.85
C ARG A 196 5.39 16.82 -2.29
N LEU A 197 5.49 15.72 -1.54
CA LEU A 197 4.72 14.51 -1.86
C LEU A 197 3.23 14.81 -1.80
N VAL A 198 2.49 14.39 -2.82
CA VAL A 198 1.03 14.35 -2.78
C VAL A 198 0.64 12.99 -2.20
N LEU A 199 0.12 12.96 -0.97
CA LEU A 199 -0.25 11.73 -0.28
C LEU A 199 -1.76 11.52 -0.35
N ALA A 200 -2.19 10.35 -0.81
CA ALA A 200 -3.58 10.04 -1.02
C ALA A 200 -3.92 8.60 -0.65
N ARG A 201 -5.18 8.38 -0.27
CA ARG A 201 -5.70 7.08 0.15
C ARG A 201 -7.08 6.75 -0.39
N PHE A 202 -7.35 5.45 -0.51
CA PHE A 202 -8.68 4.93 -0.79
C PHE A 202 -9.00 3.74 0.10
N ASP A 203 -10.19 3.70 0.69
CA ASP A 203 -10.64 2.58 1.50
C ASP A 203 -12.15 2.36 1.35
N PHE A 204 -12.62 1.11 1.45
CA PHE A 204 -14.03 0.84 1.70
C PHE A 204 -14.26 0.80 3.20
N ALA A 205 -15.29 1.48 3.68
CA ALA A 205 -15.56 1.75 5.09
C ALA A 205 -15.55 0.50 5.98
N PHE A 206 -15.95 -0.65 5.44
CA PHE A 206 -16.07 -1.91 6.17
C PHE A 206 -15.36 -3.07 5.48
N ASP A 207 -14.28 -2.83 4.74
CA ASP A 207 -13.47 -3.88 4.07
C ASP A 207 -12.85 -4.86 5.08
N PRO A 208 -13.40 -6.09 5.23
CA PRO A 208 -12.89 -7.02 6.25
C PRO A 208 -11.53 -7.62 5.85
N GLN A 209 -11.08 -7.41 4.62
CA GLN A 209 -9.83 -7.96 4.07
C GLN A 209 -8.66 -6.96 4.16
N ALA A 210 -8.91 -5.68 4.40
CA ALA A 210 -7.87 -4.64 4.43
C ALA A 210 -6.79 -4.87 5.51
N ALA A 211 -7.12 -5.58 6.59
CA ALA A 211 -6.22 -5.88 7.70
C ALA A 211 -6.52 -7.22 8.39
N SER A 212 -7.11 -8.19 7.66
CA SER A 212 -7.70 -9.41 8.26
C SER A 212 -6.69 -10.25 9.06
N GLU A 213 -5.47 -10.35 8.57
CA GLU A 213 -4.38 -11.14 9.13
C GLU A 213 -3.94 -10.53 10.46
N VAL A 214 -3.82 -9.19 10.49
CA VAL A 214 -3.35 -8.45 11.67
C VAL A 214 -4.44 -8.37 12.72
N THR A 215 -5.67 -8.02 12.34
CA THR A 215 -6.81 -7.94 13.26
C THR A 215 -7.06 -9.28 13.95
N ARG A 216 -7.00 -10.40 13.22
CA ARG A 216 -7.07 -11.75 13.80
C ARG A 216 -5.92 -12.06 14.75
N TRP A 217 -4.71 -11.60 14.45
CA TRP A 217 -3.53 -11.84 15.30
C TRP A 217 -3.59 -11.05 16.61
N ILE A 218 -4.06 -9.81 16.57
CA ILE A 218 -4.20 -8.98 17.78
C ILE A 218 -5.49 -9.25 18.57
N GLY A 219 -6.45 -9.99 18.00
CA GLY A 219 -7.76 -10.29 18.60
C GLY A 219 -8.73 -9.12 18.52
N ALA A 220 -8.76 -8.42 17.39
CA ALA A 220 -9.53 -7.20 17.14
C ALA A 220 -10.49 -7.34 15.93
N GLU A 221 -10.99 -8.54 15.68
CA GLU A 221 -11.87 -8.84 14.53
C GLU A 221 -13.22 -8.12 14.57
N ASP A 222 -13.70 -7.76 15.77
CA ASP A 222 -14.96 -7.03 15.97
C ASP A 222 -14.80 -5.49 15.98
N SER A 223 -13.63 -4.98 15.55
CA SER A 223 -13.36 -3.54 15.53
C SER A 223 -14.20 -2.79 14.51
N ASP A 224 -14.51 -1.53 14.80
CA ASP A 224 -15.11 -0.63 13.82
C ASP A 224 -14.04 -0.18 12.83
N LEU A 225 -14.05 -0.75 11.62
CA LEU A 225 -13.05 -0.51 10.59
C LEU A 225 -13.07 0.95 10.12
N LEU A 226 -14.25 1.58 10.07
CA LEU A 226 -14.38 2.97 9.67
C LEU A 226 -13.77 3.89 10.73
N GLU A 227 -14.02 3.62 12.03
CA GLU A 227 -13.39 4.36 13.13
C GLU A 227 -11.85 4.26 13.05
N ILE A 228 -11.30 3.07 12.74
CA ILE A 228 -9.84 2.91 12.59
C ILE A 228 -9.30 3.69 11.39
N ILE A 229 -10.02 3.70 10.25
CA ILE A 229 -9.64 4.49 9.06
C ILE A 229 -9.57 5.97 9.46
N ASP A 230 -10.64 6.50 10.06
CA ASP A 230 -10.75 7.91 10.45
C ASP A 230 -9.66 8.30 11.47
N ASP A 231 -9.41 7.46 12.47
CA ASP A 231 -8.39 7.70 13.49
C ASP A 231 -6.96 7.68 12.90
N ASN A 232 -6.70 6.79 11.94
CA ASN A 232 -5.43 6.71 11.26
C ASN A 232 -5.19 7.94 10.38
N GLU A 233 -6.20 8.39 9.63
CA GLU A 233 -6.14 9.61 8.82
C GLU A 233 -5.89 10.84 9.71
N ALA A 234 -6.69 11.01 10.78
CA ALA A 234 -6.52 12.08 11.74
C ALA A 234 -5.13 12.07 12.41
N THR A 235 -4.59 10.89 12.70
CA THR A 235 -3.24 10.73 13.27
C THR A 235 -2.15 11.18 12.28
N ILE A 236 -2.30 10.85 11.01
CA ILE A 236 -1.37 11.27 9.95
C ILE A 236 -1.44 12.79 9.78
N GLU A 237 -2.62 13.38 9.69
CA GLU A 237 -2.80 14.82 9.51
C GLU A 237 -2.31 15.64 10.72
N ALA A 238 -2.53 15.13 11.94
CA ALA A 238 -2.02 15.75 13.17
C ALA A 238 -0.48 15.83 13.20
N SER A 239 0.22 15.07 12.35
CA SER A 239 1.67 15.17 12.16
C SER A 239 2.12 16.39 11.36
N GLY A 240 1.18 17.10 10.72
CA GLY A 240 1.40 18.19 9.77
C GLY A 240 1.35 17.75 8.30
N ALA A 241 1.12 16.46 8.02
CA ALA A 241 0.93 15.96 6.67
C ALA A 241 -0.41 16.45 6.09
N THR A 242 -0.44 16.70 4.78
CA THR A 242 -1.70 16.80 4.02
C THR A 242 -1.96 15.43 3.40
N LEU A 243 -3.06 14.80 3.79
CA LEU A 243 -3.46 13.48 3.32
C LEU A 243 -4.81 13.62 2.63
N HIS A 244 -4.89 13.23 1.37
CA HIS A 244 -6.16 13.20 0.64
C HIS A 244 -6.81 11.83 0.81
N SER A 245 -8.13 11.77 1.01
CA SER A 245 -8.82 10.49 1.19
C SER A 245 -10.08 10.33 0.34
N TYR A 246 -10.34 9.09 -0.05
CA TYR A 246 -11.57 8.65 -0.69
C TYR A 246 -12.09 7.41 0.04
N THR A 247 -13.03 7.61 0.96
CA THR A 247 -13.68 6.55 1.75
C THR A 247 -15.03 6.20 1.16
N ALA A 248 -15.10 5.01 0.55
CA ALA A 248 -16.29 4.47 -0.10
C ALA A 248 -17.16 3.65 0.85
N PRO A 249 -18.49 3.58 0.65
CA PRO A 249 -19.36 2.77 1.49
C PRO A 249 -19.17 1.26 1.24
N GLY A 250 -19.61 0.44 2.19
CA GLY A 250 -19.68 -1.01 2.06
C GLY A 250 -18.42 -1.76 2.49
N ALA A 251 -18.42 -3.06 2.20
CA ALA A 251 -17.45 -4.04 2.69
C ALA A 251 -16.68 -4.74 1.56
N ASP A 252 -16.61 -4.09 0.40
CA ASP A 252 -15.92 -4.63 -0.77
C ASP A 252 -14.40 -4.62 -0.59
N HIS A 253 -13.73 -5.43 -1.39
CA HIS A 253 -12.28 -5.48 -1.51
C HIS A 253 -11.86 -5.47 -2.98
N GLN A 254 -10.61 -5.10 -3.25
CA GLN A 254 -10.01 -4.82 -4.58
C GLN A 254 -10.70 -3.73 -5.40
N ILE A 255 -10.02 -2.59 -5.60
CA ILE A 255 -10.53 -1.48 -6.43
C ILE A 255 -9.82 -1.35 -7.79
N PHE A 256 -8.59 -1.82 -7.95
CA PHE A 256 -7.78 -1.52 -9.14
C PHE A 256 -8.05 -2.43 -10.34
N GLU A 257 -8.26 -3.71 -10.13
CA GLU A 257 -8.46 -4.69 -11.19
C GLU A 257 -9.89 -4.80 -11.75
N PRO A 258 -10.97 -4.63 -10.94
CA PRO A 258 -12.33 -4.74 -11.47
C PRO A 258 -12.82 -3.43 -12.11
N ASN A 259 -13.84 -3.53 -12.99
CA ASN A 259 -14.49 -2.37 -13.61
C ASN A 259 -15.14 -1.41 -12.60
N LYS A 260 -15.37 -1.86 -11.37
CA LYS A 260 -15.78 -1.02 -10.24
C LYS A 260 -14.90 0.22 -10.08
N PHE A 261 -13.62 0.14 -10.44
CA PHE A 261 -12.72 1.30 -10.54
C PHE A 261 -13.38 2.50 -11.24
N TYR A 262 -14.08 2.26 -12.35
CA TYR A 262 -14.74 3.27 -13.18
C TYR A 262 -16.17 3.62 -12.74
N ASP A 263 -16.84 2.67 -12.09
CA ASP A 263 -18.26 2.77 -11.73
C ASP A 263 -18.46 3.36 -10.33
N LEU A 264 -17.43 3.34 -9.48
CA LEU A 264 -17.52 3.82 -8.10
C LEU A 264 -17.70 5.34 -8.06
N GLU A 265 -18.76 5.76 -7.36
CA GLU A 265 -19.11 7.15 -7.13
C GLU A 265 -19.63 7.30 -5.70
N VAL A 266 -19.15 8.35 -5.01
CA VAL A 266 -19.58 8.72 -3.66
C VAL A 266 -19.92 10.18 -3.67
N ASN A 267 -21.13 10.52 -3.22
CA ASN A 267 -21.62 11.90 -3.13
C ASN A 267 -21.47 12.70 -4.44
N GLY A 268 -21.62 12.04 -5.61
CA GLY A 268 -21.50 12.66 -6.93
C GLY A 268 -20.08 12.81 -7.46
N VAL A 269 -19.07 12.26 -6.76
CA VAL A 269 -17.66 12.28 -7.17
C VAL A 269 -17.24 10.87 -7.56
N ARG A 270 -16.95 10.64 -8.85
CA ARG A 270 -16.42 9.35 -9.32
C ARG A 270 -14.97 9.18 -8.89
N LEU A 271 -14.59 7.95 -8.54
CA LEU A 271 -13.19 7.66 -8.16
C LEU A 271 -12.21 8.05 -9.27
N VAL A 272 -12.51 7.73 -10.54
CA VAL A 272 -11.61 8.05 -11.65
C VAL A 272 -11.46 9.55 -11.89
N ASP A 273 -12.52 10.34 -11.68
CA ASP A 273 -12.46 11.79 -11.85
C ASP A 273 -11.67 12.45 -10.70
N TRP A 274 -11.80 11.88 -9.49
CA TRP A 274 -11.00 12.28 -8.32
C TRP A 274 -9.51 11.95 -8.52
N LEU A 275 -9.19 10.74 -8.99
CA LEU A 275 -7.82 10.33 -9.30
C LEU A 275 -7.20 11.13 -10.44
N ASP A 276 -7.96 11.44 -11.50
CA ASP A 276 -7.50 12.30 -12.59
C ASP A 276 -7.12 13.69 -12.06
N THR A 277 -7.95 14.27 -11.19
CA THR A 277 -7.66 15.55 -10.54
C THR A 277 -6.42 15.46 -9.65
N LEU A 278 -6.29 14.39 -8.86
CA LEU A 278 -5.18 14.16 -7.95
C LEU A 278 -3.82 14.12 -8.66
N VAL A 279 -3.77 13.60 -9.91
CA VAL A 279 -2.52 13.42 -10.64
C VAL A 279 -2.23 14.51 -11.66
N THR A 280 -3.22 15.32 -12.06
CA THR A 280 -3.05 16.35 -13.11
C THR A 280 -3.21 17.80 -12.64
N ALA A 281 -3.78 18.03 -11.45
CA ALA A 281 -4.16 19.36 -10.99
C ALA A 281 -3.89 19.56 -9.48
N ASP A 282 -4.43 20.65 -8.92
CA ASP A 282 -4.46 20.82 -7.47
C ASP A 282 -5.23 19.64 -6.85
N PRO A 283 -4.67 18.96 -5.84
CA PRO A 283 -5.30 17.78 -5.25
C PRO A 283 -6.76 18.04 -4.83
N PRO A 284 -7.68 17.11 -5.12
CA PRO A 284 -9.10 17.25 -4.81
C PRO A 284 -9.37 17.28 -3.30
N ALA A 285 -10.55 17.76 -2.94
CA ALA A 285 -11.06 17.61 -1.58
C ALA A 285 -11.34 16.14 -1.26
N ASP A 286 -11.31 15.81 0.03
CA ASP A 286 -11.61 14.45 0.50
C ASP A 286 -13.05 14.07 0.20
N VAL A 287 -13.23 12.79 -0.08
CA VAL A 287 -14.52 12.17 -0.32
C VAL A 287 -14.75 11.17 0.79
N HIS A 288 -15.80 11.38 1.58
CA HIS A 288 -16.19 10.46 2.65
C HIS A 288 -17.65 10.09 2.48
N CYS A 289 -18.00 8.81 2.62
CA CYS A 289 -19.38 8.36 2.57
C CYS A 289 -20.23 9.01 3.69
N ASP A 290 -21.45 9.43 3.35
CA ASP A 290 -22.44 9.91 4.33
C ASP A 290 -23.22 8.72 4.94
N GLN A 291 -23.47 7.71 4.12
CA GLN A 291 -24.11 6.45 4.47
C GLN A 291 -23.15 5.32 4.14
N CYS A 292 -22.22 5.07 5.06
CA CYS A 292 -21.13 4.11 4.85
C CYS A 292 -21.56 2.65 4.95
N GLY A 293 -22.69 2.39 5.63
CA GLY A 293 -23.23 1.05 5.82
C GLY A 293 -23.69 0.39 4.52
N PRO A 294 -23.76 -0.96 4.49
CA PRO A 294 -24.30 -1.70 3.35
C PRO A 294 -25.80 -1.48 3.11
#